data_AF-A0A846BVM8-F1
#
_entry.id   AF-A0A846BVM8-F1
#
_cell.length_a   1.000
_cell.length_b   1.000
_cell.length_c   1.000
_cell.angle_alpha   90.00
_cell.angle_beta   90.00
_cell.angle_gamma   90.00
#
_symmetry.space_group_name_H-M   'P 1'
#
loop_
_entity.id
_entity.type
_entity.pdbx_description
1 polymer ?
#
loop_
_entity_poly.entity_id
_entity_poly.type
_entity_poly.pdbx_seq_one_letter_code
_entity_poly.pdbx_strand_id
1 'polypeptide(L)'
;MYTARKRQGESWKYNQIVGWIQLSVFQHQLFPCIKAQYYFVKAKRINRNMLKKQFTYRGKGFDVYPDSSSSSSAIYTEICNALKELNQEYPFKRRYIDIECFQLLRSYINWRKLTGLEQNQ
;
A
#
# COMPACT_ATOMS: atom_id res chain seq x y z
N MET A 1 -40.96 -17.91 -19.22
CA MET A 1 -40.80 -16.60 -18.54
C MET A 1 -39.63 -16.74 -17.57
N TYR A 2 -38.42 -16.31 -17.93
CA TYR A 2 -37.23 -16.44 -17.06
C TYR A 2 -37.07 -15.17 -16.23
N THR A 3 -37.24 -15.28 -14.92
CA THR A 3 -36.96 -14.20 -13.96
C THR A 3 -35.46 -14.16 -13.69
N ALA A 4 -34.78 -13.15 -14.25
CA ALA A 4 -33.40 -12.84 -13.89
C ALA A 4 -33.33 -12.39 -12.43
N ARG A 5 -32.77 -13.24 -11.57
CA ARG A 5 -32.42 -12.91 -10.18
C ARG A 5 -31.49 -11.69 -10.18
N LYS A 6 -31.99 -10.57 -9.66
CA LYS A 6 -31.22 -9.36 -9.40
C LYS A 6 -30.20 -9.68 -8.30
N ARG A 7 -28.95 -9.96 -8.68
CA ARG A 7 -27.84 -10.10 -7.72
C ARG A 7 -27.68 -8.75 -7.04
N GLN A 8 -28.16 -8.62 -5.81
CA GLN A 8 -27.79 -7.55 -4.90
C GLN A 8 -26.32 -7.77 -4.52
N GLY A 9 -25.41 -7.46 -5.44
CA GLY A 9 -24.02 -7.26 -5.07
C GLY A 9 -23.98 -5.92 -4.34
N GLU A 10 -23.69 -5.95 -3.05
CA GLU A 10 -23.33 -4.76 -2.30
C GLU A 10 -22.34 -3.93 -3.12
N SER A 11 -22.53 -2.61 -3.14
CA SER A 11 -21.69 -1.70 -3.91
C SER A 11 -20.30 -1.67 -3.29
N TRP A 12 -19.42 -2.57 -3.74
CA TRP A 12 -18.00 -2.48 -3.44
C TRP A 12 -17.54 -1.07 -3.81
N LYS A 13 -16.96 -0.32 -2.85
CA LYS A 13 -16.51 1.08 -3.06
C LYS A 13 -15.57 1.22 -4.26
N TYR A 14 -14.92 0.11 -4.63
CA TYR A 14 -13.98 0.00 -5.74
C TYR A 14 -14.44 -1.07 -6.74
N ASN A 15 -14.56 -0.68 -8.01
CA ASN A 15 -15.01 -1.59 -9.06
C ASN A 15 -13.98 -2.69 -9.41
N GLN A 16 -12.70 -2.51 -9.06
CA GLN A 16 -11.60 -3.46 -9.31
C GLN A 16 -10.29 -3.04 -8.60
N ILE A 17 -9.55 -4.03 -8.10
CA ILE A 17 -8.14 -3.86 -7.70
C ILE A 17 -7.27 -3.93 -8.96
N VAL A 18 -6.48 -2.89 -9.20
CA VAL A 18 -5.63 -2.73 -10.40
C VAL A 18 -4.14 -2.90 -10.12
N GLY A 19 -3.80 -3.01 -8.84
CA GLY A 19 -2.45 -3.14 -8.34
C GLY A 19 -2.43 -3.13 -6.81
N TRP A 20 -1.24 -3.25 -6.24
CA TRP A 20 -0.99 -3.05 -4.81
C TRP A 20 0.36 -2.39 -4.60
N ILE A 21 0.53 -1.82 -3.41
CA ILE A 21 1.80 -1.29 -2.92
C ILE A 21 2.27 -2.26 -1.84
N GLN A 22 3.50 -2.75 -1.99
CA GLN A 22 4.18 -3.58 -1.04
C GLN A 22 5.16 -2.70 -0.25
N LEU A 23 5.00 -2.66 1.07
CA LEU A 23 5.97 -2.06 1.98
C LEU A 23 6.93 -3.15 2.45
N SER A 24 8.23 -2.91 2.35
CA SER A 24 9.28 -3.82 2.82
C SER A 24 10.20 -3.06 3.76
N VAL A 25 10.52 -3.68 4.91
CA VAL A 25 11.41 -3.07 5.91
C VAL A 25 12.81 -3.64 5.74
N PHE A 26 13.78 -2.75 5.57
CA PHE A 26 15.20 -3.06 5.54
C PHE A 26 15.80 -2.60 6.86
N GLN A 27 16.14 -3.59 7.69
CA GLN A 27 16.82 -3.36 8.95
C GLN A 27 18.30 -3.12 8.67
N HIS A 28 18.78 -1.93 9.03
CA HIS A 28 20.20 -1.60 9.00
C HIS A 28 20.53 -0.85 10.29
N GLN A 29 21.63 -1.22 10.94
CA GLN A 29 21.97 -0.72 12.28
C GLN A 29 22.08 0.81 12.36
N LEU A 30 22.47 1.47 11.26
CA LEU A 30 22.68 2.91 11.21
C LEU A 30 21.60 3.67 10.41
N PHE A 31 20.94 2.99 9.47
CA PHE A 31 20.07 3.65 8.47
C PHE A 31 18.94 2.72 8.06
N PRO A 32 17.96 2.46 8.94
CA PRO A 32 16.81 1.65 8.58
C PRO A 32 16.02 2.33 7.46
N CYS A 33 15.41 1.52 6.61
CA CYS A 33 14.67 2.02 5.45
C CYS A 33 13.39 1.21 5.23
N ILE A 34 12.29 1.90 5.01
CA ILE A 34 11.02 1.30 4.61
C ILE A 34 10.79 1.65 3.15
N LYS A 35 10.77 0.64 2.28
CA LYS A 35 10.63 0.84 0.84
C LYS A 35 9.24 0.47 0.38
N ALA A 36 8.61 1.35 -0.37
CA ALA A 36 7.38 1.08 -1.09
C ALA A 36 7.70 0.68 -2.53
N GLN A 37 7.25 -0.50 -2.93
CA GLN A 37 7.28 -0.97 -4.31
C GLN A 37 5.86 -1.19 -4.78
N TYR A 38 5.59 -0.99 -6.06
CA TYR A 38 4.24 -1.14 -6.56
C TYR A 38 4.14 -2.08 -7.76
N TYR A 39 3.04 -2.82 -7.75
CA TYR A 39 2.71 -3.81 -8.76
C TYR A 39 1.41 -3.37 -9.42
N PHE A 40 1.40 -3.32 -10.74
CA PHE A 40 0.16 -3.07 -11.50
C PHE A 40 -0.09 -4.19 -12.49
N VAL A 41 -1.37 -4.31 -12.81
CA VAL A 41 -1.84 -5.14 -13.89
C VAL A 41 -1.20 -4.74 -15.23
N LYS A 42 -0.67 -5.72 -15.97
CA LYS A 42 -0.15 -5.52 -17.33
C LYS A 42 -1.27 -5.66 -18.36
N ALA A 43 -2.10 -4.63 -18.49
CA ALA A 43 -3.16 -4.58 -19.49
C ALA A 43 -3.42 -3.16 -20.01
N LYS A 44 -3.70 -3.02 -21.32
CA LYS A 44 -4.12 -1.75 -21.95
C LYS A 44 -5.50 -1.29 -21.47
N ARG A 45 -6.39 -2.24 -21.17
CA ARG A 45 -7.74 -1.99 -20.65
C ARG A 45 -8.01 -2.87 -19.45
N ILE A 46 -8.51 -2.25 -18.39
CA ILE A 46 -8.97 -2.96 -17.20
C ILE A 46 -10.48 -3.21 -17.36
N ASN A 47 -10.89 -4.45 -17.19
CA ASN A 47 -12.24 -4.96 -17.39
C ASN A 47 -12.52 -5.94 -16.24
N ARG A 48 -13.80 -6.24 -15.99
CA ARG A 48 -14.23 -7.13 -14.89
C ARG A 48 -13.56 -8.51 -14.92
N ASN A 49 -13.22 -9.00 -16.10
CA ASN A 49 -12.57 -10.30 -16.24
C ASN A 49 -11.05 -10.19 -16.02
N MET A 50 -10.62 -10.44 -14.78
CA MET A 50 -9.21 -10.40 -14.36
C MET A 50 -8.48 -11.75 -14.53
N LEU A 51 -9.16 -12.82 -15.00
CA LEU A 51 -8.65 -14.20 -14.98
C LEU A 51 -7.32 -14.42 -15.71
N LYS A 52 -6.97 -13.58 -16.68
CA LYS A 52 -5.72 -13.70 -17.46
C LYS A 52 -4.73 -12.56 -17.21
N LYS A 53 -4.99 -11.74 -16.20
CA LYS A 53 -4.21 -10.53 -15.98
C LYS A 53 -3.15 -10.76 -14.93
N GLN A 54 -1.90 -10.57 -15.34
CA GLN A 54 -0.75 -10.67 -14.46
C GLN A 54 -0.45 -9.31 -13.84
N PHE A 55 -0.19 -9.33 -12.55
CA PHE A 55 0.40 -8.21 -11.84
C PHE A 55 1.92 -8.33 -11.94
N THR A 56 2.55 -7.22 -12.28
CA THR A 56 3.99 -7.18 -12.49
C THR A 56 4.56 -6.01 -11.72
N TYR A 57 5.77 -6.16 -11.22
CA TYR A 57 6.53 -5.07 -10.64
C TYR A 57 6.61 -3.93 -11.66
N ARG A 58 6.29 -2.71 -11.23
CA ARG A 58 6.29 -1.54 -12.11
C ARG A 58 7.26 -0.46 -11.67
N GLY A 59 7.64 -0.44 -10.40
CA GLY A 59 8.58 0.56 -9.91
C GLY A 59 8.59 0.70 -8.40
N LYS A 60 9.43 1.64 -7.99
CA LYS A 60 9.55 2.15 -6.64
C LYS A 60 8.52 3.27 -6.43
N GLY A 61 7.79 3.23 -5.32
CA GLY A 61 6.90 4.30 -4.88
C GLY A 61 7.67 5.36 -4.12
N PHE A 62 8.15 5.02 -2.93
CA PHE A 62 8.90 5.92 -2.06
C PHE A 62 9.82 5.12 -1.12
N ASP A 63 10.73 5.82 -0.46
CA ASP A 63 11.46 5.31 0.69
C ASP A 63 11.21 6.23 1.89
N VAL A 64 11.08 5.63 3.07
CA VAL A 64 11.04 6.33 4.36
C VAL A 64 12.29 5.91 5.15
N TYR A 65 12.98 6.87 5.74
CA TYR A 65 14.23 6.67 6.47
C TYR A 65 14.08 7.14 7.92
N PRO A 66 13.52 6.29 8.80
CA PRO A 66 13.36 6.65 10.20
C PRO A 66 14.69 6.89 10.90
N ASP A 67 14.76 7.95 11.70
CA ASP A 67 15.89 8.18 12.60
C ASP A 67 15.71 7.47 13.95
N SER A 68 16.77 7.42 14.76
CA SER A 68 16.71 6.78 16.09
C SER A 68 15.75 7.45 17.06
N SER A 69 15.42 8.74 16.87
CA SER A 69 14.43 9.48 17.66
C SER A 69 12.98 9.26 17.21
N SER A 70 12.75 8.67 16.04
CA SER A 70 11.42 8.55 15.43
C SER A 70 10.56 7.55 16.19
N SER A 71 9.48 8.01 16.80
CA SER A 71 8.51 7.13 17.45
C SER A 71 7.79 6.25 16.42
N SER A 72 7.26 5.09 16.84
CA SER A 72 6.49 4.22 15.93
C SER A 72 5.29 4.96 15.29
N SER A 73 4.69 5.92 16.00
CA SER A 73 3.62 6.76 15.47
C SER A 73 4.12 7.80 14.45
N ALA A 74 5.31 8.36 14.65
CA ALA A 74 5.93 9.27 13.68
C ALA A 74 6.24 8.53 12.37
N ILE A 75 6.88 7.35 12.45
CA ILE A 75 7.19 6.51 11.28
C ILE A 75 5.91 6.17 10.50
N TYR A 76 4.86 5.73 11.20
CA TYR A 76 3.57 5.46 10.59
C TYR A 76 2.99 6.70 9.88
N THR A 77 3.10 7.87 10.50
CA THR A 77 2.59 9.13 9.94
C THR A 77 3.34 9.52 8.67
N GLU A 78 4.66 9.34 8.65
CA GLU A 78 5.51 9.57 7.49
C GLU A 78 5.12 8.64 6.32
N ILE A 79 4.91 7.35 6.57
CA ILE A 79 4.41 6.40 5.56
C ILE A 79 3.06 6.84 5.01
N CYS A 80 2.13 7.27 5.87
CA CYS A 80 0.82 7.77 5.43
C CYS A 80 0.93 9.03 4.56
N ASN A 81 1.85 9.94 4.89
CA ASN A 81 2.09 11.14 4.08
C ASN A 81 2.70 10.79 2.73
N ALA A 82 3.69 9.89 2.71
CA ALA A 82 4.29 9.39 1.47
C ALA A 82 3.25 8.68 0.57
N LEU A 83 2.31 7.91 1.14
CA LEU A 83 1.20 7.32 0.38
C LEU A 83 0.25 8.37 -0.21
N LYS A 84 -0.01 9.47 0.51
CA LYS A 84 -0.84 10.58 0.01
C LYS A 84 -0.15 11.33 -1.13
N GLU A 85 1.15 11.58 -0.99
CA GLU A 85 1.98 12.21 -2.04
C GLU A 85 2.04 11.32 -3.28
N LEU A 86 2.28 10.02 -3.10
CA LEU A 86 2.28 9.04 -4.18
C LEU A 86 0.99 9.07 -5.00
N ASN A 87 -0.15 9.36 -4.38
CA ASN A 87 -1.44 9.47 -5.06
C ASN A 87 -1.53 10.65 -6.07
N GLN A 88 -0.62 11.62 -5.97
CA GLN A 88 -0.52 12.74 -6.90
C GLN A 88 0.35 12.42 -8.14
N GLU A 89 1.14 11.35 -8.07
CA GLU A 89 2.13 10.98 -9.08
C GLU A 89 1.61 9.94 -10.07
N TYR A 90 2.11 9.94 -11.31
CA TYR A 90 1.85 8.85 -12.23
C TYR A 90 2.57 7.58 -11.74
N PRO A 91 1.94 6.38 -11.74
CA PRO A 91 0.66 6.06 -12.36
C PRO A 91 -0.56 6.12 -11.41
N PHE A 92 -0.39 6.54 -10.16
CA PHE A 92 -1.45 6.57 -9.15
C PHE A 92 -2.42 7.75 -9.32
N LYS A 93 -1.98 8.82 -9.96
CA LYS A 93 -2.79 10.00 -10.27
C LYS A 93 -4.13 9.57 -10.90
N ARG A 94 -5.24 10.04 -10.32
CA ARG A 94 -6.64 9.69 -10.67
C ARG A 94 -7.04 8.24 -10.33
N ARG A 95 -6.29 7.56 -9.48
CA ARG A 95 -6.68 6.29 -8.87
C ARG A 95 -6.91 6.51 -7.38
N TYR A 96 -7.53 5.52 -6.76
CA TYR A 96 -7.71 5.52 -5.32
C TYR A 96 -6.74 4.51 -4.72
N ILE A 97 -5.89 4.97 -3.80
CA ILE A 97 -5.06 4.10 -2.96
C ILE A 97 -5.87 3.85 -1.69
N ASP A 98 -6.40 2.63 -1.55
CA ASP A 98 -7.10 2.24 -0.34
C ASP A 98 -6.10 1.90 0.76
N ILE A 99 -6.14 2.71 1.83
CA ILE A 99 -5.30 2.57 3.01
C ILE A 99 -6.13 2.29 4.27
N GLU A 100 -7.44 2.02 4.15
CA GLU A 100 -8.33 1.82 5.31
C GLU A 100 -7.82 0.67 6.20
N CYS A 101 -7.53 -0.48 5.59
CA CYS A 101 -6.92 -1.62 6.32
C CYS A 101 -5.56 -1.26 6.92
N PHE A 102 -4.72 -0.51 6.20
CA PHE A 102 -3.42 -0.08 6.72
C PHE A 102 -3.57 0.84 7.94
N GLN A 103 -4.56 1.72 7.94
CA GLN A 103 -4.85 2.61 9.05
C GLN A 103 -5.36 1.87 10.29
N LEU A 104 -6.17 0.82 10.10
CA LEU A 104 -6.64 -0.03 11.18
C LEU A 104 -5.50 -0.82 11.85
N LEU A 105 -4.45 -1.17 11.08
CA LEU A 105 -3.28 -1.90 11.60
C LEU A 105 -2.33 -1.02 12.43
N ARG A 106 -2.53 0.31 12.47
CA ARG A 106 -1.64 1.26 13.16
C ARG A 106 -1.28 0.84 14.58
N SER A 107 -2.26 0.42 15.39
CA SER A 107 -2.06 0.08 16.80
C SER A 107 -1.40 -1.29 17.01
N TYR A 108 -1.39 -2.13 15.97
CA TYR A 108 -0.87 -3.50 16.05
C TYR A 108 0.56 -3.62 15.52
N ILE A 109 1.08 -2.57 14.87
CA ILE A 109 2.42 -2.57 14.28
C ILE A 109 3.35 -1.67 15.11
N ASN A 110 4.34 -2.28 15.76
CA ASN A 110 5.46 -1.54 16.34
C ASN A 110 6.55 -1.32 15.26
N TRP A 111 6.49 -0.17 14.60
CA TRP A 111 7.42 0.18 13.52
C TRP A 111 8.88 0.26 13.98
N ARG A 112 9.17 0.76 15.18
CA ARG A 112 10.53 0.79 15.74
C ARG A 112 11.12 -0.61 15.89
N LYS A 113 10.31 -1.56 16.36
CA LYS A 113 10.72 -2.97 16.45
C LYS A 113 11.00 -3.55 15.06
N LEU A 114 10.11 -3.28 14.10
CA LEU A 114 10.30 -3.76 12.72
C LEU A 114 11.54 -3.17 12.05
N THR A 115 11.90 -1.93 12.34
CA THR A 115 13.08 -1.27 11.74
C THR A 115 14.37 -1.54 12.51
N GLY A 116 14.32 -2.17 13.68
CA GLY A 116 15.50 -2.40 14.52
C GLY A 116 15.95 -1.17 15.31
N LEU A 117 15.07 -0.18 15.47
CA LEU A 117 15.31 1.03 16.26
C LEU A 117 14.96 0.88 17.74
N GLU A 118 14.39 -0.25 18.12
CA GLU A 118 14.18 -0.60 19.53
C GLU A 118 15.54 -0.92 20.15
N GLN A 119 16.00 -0.07 21.07
CA GLN A 119 17.18 -0.37 21.86
C GLN A 119 16.80 -1.50 22.81
N ASN A 120 17.53 -2.63 22.74
CA ASN A 120 17.46 -3.63 23.80
C ASN A 120 17.89 -2.92 25.10
N GLN A 121 16.94 -2.76 26.03
CA GLN A 121 17.27 -2.44 27.41
C GLN A 121 17.94 -3.63 28.07
#